data_AF-A0A2A8AYW9-F1
#
_entry.id   AF-A0A2A8AYW9-F1
#
_cell.length_a   1.000
_cell.length_b   1.000
_cell.length_c   1.000
_cell.angle_alpha   90.00
_cell.angle_beta   90.00
_cell.angle_gamma   90.00
#
_symmetry.space_group_name_H-M   'P 1'
#
loop_
_entity.id
_entity.type
_entity.pdbx_description
1 polymer ?
#
loop_
_entity_poly.entity_id
_entity_poly.type
_entity_poly.pdbx_seq_one_letter_code
_entity_poly.pdbx_strand_id
1 'polypeptide(L)'
;IQQINTMRDVFGTRPTKPDGQDPVVLAVAAHKGGAYKTSTSVHIAQWMALQGLRVLLIDATDPQATASLYHGYVPDLHIHPDDTLLPYYMGQRDDAVYAIKPTCWPN
;
A
#
# COMPACT_ATOMS: atom_id res chain seq x y z
N ILE A 1 -0.72 18.25 -5.01
CA ILE A 1 0.32 17.59 -4.18
C ILE A 1 1.67 17.50 -4.89
N GLN A 2 1.73 17.16 -6.18
CA GLN A 2 3.02 17.04 -6.89
C GLN A 2 3.90 18.28 -6.76
N GLN A 3 3.33 19.49 -6.92
CA GLN A 3 4.05 20.75 -6.70
C GLN A 3 4.62 20.90 -5.27
N ILE A 4 3.91 20.42 -4.25
CA ILE A 4 4.37 20.43 -2.86
C ILE A 4 5.54 19.47 -2.69
N ASN A 5 5.46 18.27 -3.26
CA ASN A 5 6.56 17.30 -3.21
C ASN A 5 7.78 17.82 -3.98
N THR A 6 7.60 18.46 -5.14
CA THR A 6 8.68 19.14 -5.86
C THR A 6 9.35 20.20 -5.00
N MET A 7 8.59 21.02 -4.28
CA MET A 7 9.17 22.00 -3.35
C MET A 7 9.92 21.32 -2.19
N ARG A 8 9.37 20.24 -1.63
CA ARG A 8 10.07 19.44 -0.59
C ARG A 8 11.39 18.89 -1.11
N ASP A 9 11.44 18.44 -2.36
CA ASP A 9 12.67 17.96 -2.99
C ASP A 9 13.69 19.10 -3.19
N VAL A 10 13.25 20.27 -3.67
CA VAL A 10 14.09 21.48 -3.85
C VAL A 10 14.71 21.93 -2.52
N PHE A 11 13.93 21.91 -1.43
CA PHE A 11 14.41 22.31 -0.11
C PHE A 11 15.05 21.17 0.69
N GLY A 12 15.12 19.95 0.15
CA GLY A 12 15.65 18.78 0.87
C GLY A 12 14.85 18.40 2.12
N THR A 13 13.58 18.78 2.20
CA THR A 13 12.70 18.55 3.36
C THR A 13 11.76 17.35 3.18
N ARG A 14 11.86 16.65 2.05
CA ARG A 14 11.04 15.46 1.82
C ARG A 14 11.42 14.34 2.81
N PRO A 15 10.45 13.79 3.56
CA PRO A 15 10.73 12.65 4.42
C PRO A 15 11.22 11.46 3.59
N THR A 16 12.42 10.97 3.90
CA THR A 16 13.01 9.79 3.25
C THR A 16 13.54 8.84 4.31
N LYS A 17 13.55 7.55 3.97
CA LYS A 17 14.23 6.54 4.76
C LYS A 17 15.75 6.76 4.63
N PRO A 18 16.54 6.69 5.71
CA PRO A 18 17.98 6.75 5.60
C PRO A 18 18.55 5.65 4.70
N ASP A 19 19.67 5.93 4.06
CA ASP A 19 20.33 4.98 3.16
C ASP A 19 20.76 3.72 3.92
N GLY A 20 20.58 2.56 3.29
CA GLY A 20 20.94 1.25 3.85
C GLY A 20 20.07 0.75 5.00
N GLN A 21 19.08 1.53 5.48
CA GLN A 21 18.15 1.08 6.52
C GLN A 21 16.98 0.30 5.94
N ASP A 22 16.28 -0.48 6.74
CA ASP A 22 15.02 -1.13 6.35
C ASP A 22 13.82 -0.17 6.45
N PRO A 23 12.75 -0.37 5.66
CA PRO A 23 11.53 0.41 5.80
C PRO A 23 10.85 0.15 7.14
N VAL A 24 10.12 1.15 7.66
CA VAL A 24 9.25 0.94 8.82
C VAL A 24 8.03 0.14 8.39
N VAL A 25 7.77 -0.98 9.08
CA VAL A 25 6.61 -1.85 8.85
C VAL A 25 5.58 -1.65 9.96
N LEU A 26 4.37 -1.25 9.59
CA LEU A 26 3.24 -1.08 10.51
C LEU A 26 2.16 -2.14 10.20
N ALA A 27 1.84 -2.97 11.19
CA ALA A 27 0.76 -3.94 11.10
C ALA A 27 -0.48 -3.45 11.86
N VAL A 28 -1.60 -3.31 11.16
CA VAL A 28 -2.90 -2.99 11.76
C VAL A 28 -3.71 -4.28 11.90
N ALA A 29 -3.65 -4.88 13.08
CA ALA A 29 -4.32 -6.14 13.39
C ALA A 29 -5.50 -5.93 14.35
N ALA A 30 -6.55 -6.74 14.19
CA ALA A 30 -7.70 -6.79 15.09
C ALA A 30 -8.42 -8.14 14.98
N HIS A 31 -8.89 -8.66 16.12
CA HIS A 31 -9.47 -10.00 16.22
C HIS A 31 -10.94 -10.11 15.77
N LYS A 32 -11.65 -8.99 15.56
CA LYS A 32 -13.07 -8.99 15.17
C LYS A 32 -13.26 -8.49 13.74
N GLY A 33 -14.21 -9.10 13.02
CA GLY A 33 -14.74 -8.54 11.77
C GLY A 33 -15.38 -7.16 12.03
N GLY A 34 -15.22 -6.22 11.10
CA GLY A 34 -15.75 -4.86 11.26
C GLY A 34 -14.99 -3.97 12.25
N ALA A 35 -13.79 -4.36 12.69
CA ALA A 35 -12.96 -3.56 13.61
C ALA A 35 -12.11 -2.49 12.90
N TYR A 36 -12.57 -1.95 11.77
CA TYR A 36 -11.94 -0.85 11.04
C TYR A 36 -10.48 -1.07 10.58
N LYS A 37 -9.98 -2.32 10.55
CA LYS A 37 -8.60 -2.64 10.14
C LYS A 37 -8.24 -2.07 8.77
N THR A 38 -9.05 -2.41 7.76
CA THR A 38 -8.79 -2.03 6.38
C THR A 38 -8.93 -0.54 6.19
N SER A 39 -10.00 0.08 6.73
CA SER A 39 -10.17 1.52 6.66
C SER A 39 -9.02 2.26 7.34
N THR A 40 -8.59 1.85 8.54
CA THR A 40 -7.47 2.49 9.24
C THR A 40 -6.17 2.33 8.44
N SER A 41 -5.87 1.15 7.93
CA SER A 41 -4.66 0.89 7.13
C SER A 41 -4.63 1.75 5.86
N VAL A 42 -5.76 1.81 5.15
CA VAL A 42 -5.92 2.64 3.94
C VAL A 42 -5.72 4.11 4.27
N HIS A 43 -6.42 4.65 5.27
CA HIS A 43 -6.35 6.09 5.56
C HIS A 43 -4.97 6.51 6.09
N ILE A 44 -4.30 5.66 6.87
CA ILE A 44 -2.92 5.93 7.31
C ILE A 44 -1.99 5.94 6.09
N ALA A 45 -2.10 4.96 5.19
CA ALA A 45 -1.26 4.89 4.00
C ALA A 45 -1.44 6.11 3.09
N GLN A 46 -2.69 6.51 2.86
CA GLN A 46 -3.04 7.70 2.07
C GLN A 46 -2.49 8.97 2.73
N TRP A 47 -2.65 9.13 4.04
CA TRP A 47 -2.12 10.28 4.77
C TRP A 47 -0.59 10.35 4.69
N MET A 48 0.11 9.22 4.88
CA MET A 48 1.58 9.16 4.77
C MET A 48 2.05 9.52 3.34
N ALA A 49 1.36 9.03 2.31
CA ALA A 49 1.65 9.40 0.92
C ALA A 49 1.50 10.91 0.69
N LEU A 50 0.46 11.54 1.25
CA LEU A 50 0.29 13.00 1.22
C LEU A 50 1.40 13.77 1.94
N GLN A 51 1.98 13.19 3.00
CA GLN A 51 3.15 13.77 3.68
C GLN A 51 4.45 13.64 2.87
N GLY A 52 4.42 12.96 1.72
CA GLY A 52 5.57 12.80 0.83
C GLY A 52 6.41 11.55 1.11
N LEU A 53 5.93 10.67 2.00
CA LEU A 53 6.53 9.36 2.24
C LEU A 53 6.19 8.41 1.09
N ARG A 54 7.13 7.52 0.77
CA ARG A 54 6.87 6.38 -0.11
C ARG A 54 6.20 5.28 0.70
N VAL A 55 5.02 4.84 0.28
CA VAL A 55 4.18 3.92 1.04
C VAL A 55 3.86 2.69 0.19
N LEU A 56 3.94 1.51 0.81
CA LEU A 56 3.41 0.27 0.27
C LEU A 56 2.31 -0.22 1.22
N LEU A 57 1.07 -0.32 0.73
CA LEU A 57 -0.03 -0.92 1.45
C LEU A 57 -0.19 -2.38 0.99
N ILE A 58 -0.17 -3.30 1.94
CA ILE A 58 -0.34 -4.73 1.68
C ILE A 58 -1.65 -5.17 2.31
N ASP A 59 -2.57 -5.70 1.50
CA ASP A 59 -3.80 -6.34 1.96
C ASP A 59 -3.70 -7.85 1.75
N ALA A 60 -3.35 -8.56 2.81
CA ALA A 60 -3.10 -10.00 2.80
C ALA A 60 -4.24 -10.84 3.36
N THR A 61 -5.23 -10.20 4.00
CA THR A 61 -6.21 -10.90 4.85
C THR A 61 -7.66 -10.66 4.45
N ASP A 62 -7.92 -9.75 3.50
CA ASP A 62 -9.26 -9.45 3.07
C ASP A 62 -9.59 -10.12 1.72
N PRO A 63 -10.35 -11.24 1.72
CA PRO A 63 -10.77 -11.88 0.48
C PRO A 63 -11.74 -11.02 -0.34
N GLN A 64 -12.32 -9.95 0.23
CA GLN A 64 -13.20 -9.03 -0.48
C GLN A 64 -12.42 -7.91 -1.19
N ALA A 65 -11.10 -7.86 -1.04
CA ALA A 65 -10.23 -6.85 -1.64
C ALA A 65 -10.73 -5.41 -1.36
N THR A 66 -11.19 -5.15 -0.13
CA THR A 66 -11.75 -3.84 0.23
C THR A 66 -10.69 -2.75 0.08
N ALA A 67 -9.43 -3.00 0.43
CA ALA A 67 -8.36 -2.02 0.23
C ALA A 67 -8.16 -1.68 -1.26
N SER A 68 -8.31 -2.65 -2.15
CA SER A 68 -8.23 -2.44 -3.61
C SER A 68 -9.37 -1.54 -4.09
N LEU A 69 -10.59 -1.75 -3.58
CA LEU A 69 -11.76 -0.89 -3.88
C LEU A 69 -11.53 0.57 -3.46
N TYR A 70 -10.92 0.81 -2.30
CA TYR A 70 -10.54 2.17 -1.86
C TYR A 70 -9.60 2.89 -2.84
N HIS A 71 -8.88 2.13 -3.68
CA HIS A 71 -7.95 2.65 -4.68
C HIS A 71 -8.51 2.59 -6.12
N GLY A 72 -9.81 2.32 -6.28
CA GLY A 72 -10.49 2.30 -7.58
C GLY A 72 -10.35 0.99 -8.36
N TYR A 73 -9.78 -0.05 -7.76
CA TYR A 73 -9.73 -1.37 -8.35
C TYR A 73 -11.00 -2.13 -8.03
N VAL A 74 -11.78 -2.46 -9.07
CA VAL A 74 -12.94 -3.35 -8.95
C VAL A 74 -12.42 -4.78 -8.95
N PRO A 75 -12.57 -5.57 -7.87
CA PRO A 75 -11.89 -6.86 -7.70
C PRO A 75 -12.12 -7.82 -8.88
N ASP A 76 -13.39 -8.07 -9.23
CA ASP A 76 -13.74 -9.03 -10.27
C ASP A 76 -13.39 -8.56 -11.70
N LEU A 77 -13.12 -7.28 -11.89
CA LEU A 77 -12.85 -6.69 -13.20
C LEU A 77 -11.36 -6.40 -13.42
N HIS A 78 -10.64 -6.01 -12.37
CA HIS A 78 -9.27 -5.49 -12.47
C HIS A 78 -8.22 -6.37 -11.78
N ILE A 79 -8.62 -7.32 -10.92
CA ILE A 79 -7.70 -8.12 -10.11
C ILE A 79 -7.89 -9.60 -10.43
N HIS A 80 -6.90 -10.22 -11.09
CA HIS A 80 -6.87 -11.67 -11.27
C HIS A 80 -6.17 -12.34 -10.06
N PRO A 81 -6.48 -13.59 -9.70
CA PRO A 81 -5.74 -14.32 -8.66
C PRO A 81 -4.21 -14.26 -8.82
N ASP A 82 -3.72 -14.30 -10.06
CA ASP A 82 -2.28 -14.20 -10.38
C ASP A 82 -1.66 -12.84 -10.11
N ASP A 83 -2.48 -11.81 -9.86
CA ASP A 83 -2.06 -10.47 -9.48
C ASP A 83 -2.10 -10.25 -7.95
N THR A 84 -2.42 -11.28 -7.17
CA THR A 84 -2.56 -11.21 -5.71
C THR A 84 -1.38 -11.87 -5.00
N LEU A 85 -1.39 -11.92 -3.67
CA LEU A 85 -0.42 -12.68 -2.89
C LEU A 85 -0.60 -14.20 -2.98
N LEU A 86 -1.67 -14.68 -3.64
CA LEU A 86 -2.02 -16.10 -3.69
C LEU A 86 -0.91 -16.97 -4.33
N PRO A 87 -0.36 -16.65 -5.52
CA PRO A 87 0.75 -17.41 -6.10
C PRO A 87 1.99 -17.49 -5.19
N TYR A 88 2.33 -16.40 -4.49
CA TYR A 88 3.41 -16.39 -3.51
C TYR A 88 3.13 -17.36 -2.34
N TYR A 89 1.92 -17.33 -1.76
CA TYR A 89 1.54 -18.26 -0.71
C TYR A 89 1.50 -19.73 -1.16
N MET A 90 1.21 -19.97 -2.44
CA MET A 90 1.23 -21.31 -3.03
C MET A 90 2.65 -21.77 -3.43
N GLY A 91 3.69 -20.94 -3.25
CA GLY A 91 5.06 -21.25 -3.67
C GLY A 91 5.23 -21.29 -5.20
N GLN A 92 4.32 -20.68 -5.95
CA GLN A 92 4.39 -20.55 -7.41
C GLN A 92 5.26 -19.36 -7.85
N ARG A 93 5.56 -18.45 -6.92
CA ARG A 93 6.40 -17.27 -7.09
C ARG A 93 7.33 -17.15 -5.88
N ASP A 94 8.57 -16.73 -6.10
CA ASP A 94 9.58 -16.58 -5.05
C ASP A 94 9.46 -15.25 -4.26
N ASP A 95 8.80 -14.25 -4.86
CA ASP A 95 8.53 -12.94 -4.26
C ASP A 95 7.12 -12.46 -4.61
N ALA A 96 6.68 -11.37 -3.97
CA ALA A 96 5.36 -10.75 -4.16
C ALA A 96 5.42 -9.47 -5.02
N VAL A 97 6.54 -9.15 -5.68
CA VAL A 97 6.74 -7.88 -6.38
C VAL A 97 5.77 -7.74 -7.56
N TYR A 98 5.44 -8.85 -8.23
CA TYR A 98 4.49 -8.90 -9.35
C TYR A 98 3.09 -8.40 -8.96
N ALA A 99 2.71 -8.48 -7.68
CA ALA A 99 1.39 -8.10 -7.19
C ALA A 99 1.28 -6.59 -6.85
N ILE A 100 2.38 -5.84 -6.92
CA ILE A 100 2.39 -4.41 -6.59
C ILE A 100 1.72 -3.62 -7.72
N LYS A 101 0.61 -2.94 -7.40
CA LYS A 101 -0.12 -2.07 -8.32
C LYS A 101 -0.04 -0.60 -7.88
N PRO A 102 0.22 0.35 -8.80
CA PRO A 102 0.25 1.78 -8.47
C PRO A 102 -1.16 2.28 -8.11
N THR A 103 -1.28 3.27 -7.24
CA THR A 103 -2.60 3.83 -6.90
C THR A 103 -2.74 5.26 -7.42
N CYS A 104 -3.91 5.86 -7.24
CA CYS A 104 -4.13 7.27 -7.51
C CYS A 104 -3.41 8.21 -6.53
N TRP A 105 -2.81 7.68 -5.46
CA TRP A 105 -2.09 8.48 -4.47
C TRP A 105 -0.63 8.71 -4.90
N PRO A 106 -0.08 9.90 -4.58
CA PRO A 106 1.25 10.29 -5.01
C PRO A 106 2.34 9.47 -4.29
N ASN A 107 3.40 9.13 -5.02
CA ASN A 107 4.60 8.47 -4.51
C ASN A 107 5.79 9.42 -4.38
#